data_AF-A0A067E3R0-F1
#
_entry.id   AF-A0A067E3R0-F1
#
_cell.length_a   1.000
_cell.length_b   1.000
_cell.length_c   1.000
_cell.angle_alpha   90.00
_cell.angle_beta   90.00
_cell.angle_gamma   90.00
#
_symmetry.space_group_name_H-M   'P 1'
#
loop_
_entity.id
_entity.type
_entity.pdbx_description
1 polymer ?
#
loop_
_entity_poly.entity_id
_entity_poly.type
_entity_poly.pdbx_seq_one_letter_code
_entity_poly.pdbx_strand_id
1 'polypeptide(L)'
;MGNQDIAPLLDRTESGRVGNLERFSHYVARQMGFDDTNECPQLCKLAYEYLKKSKGCEDNIYEYFSKEAEPESLYVKLVEEFDRCILSYFTFHWSHASLMISQVLSVESEKKTKLKDFIMAAT
;
A
#
# COMPACT_ATOMS: atom_id res chain seq x y z
N MET A 1 17.32 -16.58 -8.20
CA MET A 1 17.32 -15.49 -7.20
C MET A 1 16.12 -14.62 -7.54
N GLY A 2 15.03 -14.70 -6.78
CA GLY A 2 13.81 -13.96 -7.08
C GLY A 2 14.03 -12.47 -6.83
N ASN A 3 13.45 -11.62 -7.68
CA ASN A 3 13.52 -10.17 -7.61
C ASN A 3 12.78 -9.68 -6.36
N GLN A 4 13.42 -9.79 -5.18
CA GLN A 4 12.84 -9.38 -3.89
C GLN A 4 12.45 -7.90 -3.89
N ASP A 5 13.04 -7.11 -4.79
CA ASP A 5 12.75 -5.69 -4.94
C ASP A 5 11.33 -5.42 -5.45
N ILE A 6 10.68 -6.35 -6.17
CA ILE A 6 9.35 -6.10 -6.77
C ILE A 6 8.21 -6.74 -5.97
N ALA A 7 8.47 -7.77 -5.17
CA ALA A 7 7.42 -8.39 -4.37
C ALA A 7 7.10 -7.55 -3.12
N PRO A 8 5.84 -7.50 -2.65
CA PRO A 8 5.54 -6.95 -1.34
C PRO A 8 6.25 -7.74 -0.25
N LEU A 9 6.78 -7.04 0.76
CA LEU A 9 7.45 -7.72 1.87
C LEU A 9 6.43 -8.50 2.70
N LEU A 10 6.77 -9.75 2.99
CA LEU A 10 5.95 -10.67 3.77
C LEU A 10 6.82 -11.33 4.83
N ASP A 11 6.75 -10.80 6.04
CA ASP A 11 7.41 -11.40 7.19
C ASP A 11 6.66 -12.65 7.63
N ARG A 12 7.42 -13.66 8.05
CA ARG A 12 6.88 -14.86 8.69
C ARG A 12 7.32 -14.90 10.14
N THR A 13 6.40 -15.29 11.01
CA THR A 13 6.72 -15.60 12.41
C THR A 13 7.64 -16.81 12.49
N GLU A 14 8.27 -17.04 13.65
CA GLU A 14 9.12 -18.22 13.91
C GLU A 14 8.39 -19.54 13.64
N SER A 15 7.06 -19.57 13.80
CA SER A 15 6.21 -20.73 13.50
C SER A 15 5.93 -20.95 12.00
N GLY A 16 6.46 -20.09 11.12
CA GLY A 16 6.23 -20.09 9.68
C GLY A 16 4.90 -19.47 9.24
N ARG A 17 4.03 -19.08 10.18
CA ARG A 17 2.78 -18.34 9.89
C ARG A 17 3.10 -16.93 9.39
N VAL A 18 2.26 -16.39 8.51
CA VAL A 18 2.33 -14.99 8.07
C VAL A 18 2.30 -14.06 9.29
N GLY A 19 3.34 -13.23 9.41
CA GLY A 19 3.47 -12.20 10.41
C GLY A 19 2.95 -10.87 9.86
N ASN A 20 3.86 -9.99 9.47
CA ASN A 20 3.53 -8.68 8.92
C ASN A 20 3.60 -8.69 7.39
N LEU A 21 2.56 -8.14 6.78
CA LEU A 21 2.51 -7.83 5.36
C LEU A 21 2.77 -6.34 5.19
N GLU A 22 3.69 -5.98 4.30
CA GLU A 22 3.95 -4.61 3.88
C GLU A 22 2.65 -3.94 3.44
N ARG A 23 2.34 -2.75 3.99
CA ARG A 23 1.13 -2.02 3.59
C ARG A 23 1.26 -1.55 2.15
N PHE A 24 0.16 -1.55 1.41
CA PHE A 24 0.15 -1.13 0.00
C PHE A 24 0.81 0.23 -0.25
N SER A 25 0.54 1.25 0.57
CA SER A 25 1.16 2.58 0.44
C SER A 25 2.67 2.57 0.63
N HIS A 26 3.18 1.69 1.49
CA HIS A 26 4.62 1.55 1.75
C HIS A 26 5.29 0.78 0.62
N TYR A 27 4.63 -0.27 0.13
CA TYR A 27 5.05 -0.98 -1.07
C TYR A 27 5.20 -0.03 -2.26
N VAL A 28 4.21 0.82 -2.53
CA VAL A 28 4.27 1.81 -3.63
C VAL A 28 5.43 2.79 -3.45
N ALA A 29 5.62 3.35 -2.24
CA ALA A 29 6.74 4.25 -1.97
C ALA A 29 8.09 3.59 -2.28
N ARG A 30 8.28 2.34 -1.84
CA ARG A 30 9.49 1.57 -2.13
C ARG A 30 9.67 1.28 -3.62
N GLN A 31 8.61 0.93 -4.34
CA GLN A 31 8.67 0.76 -5.80
C GLN A 31 9.04 2.07 -6.54
N MET A 32 8.71 3.21 -5.95
CA MET A 32 9.05 4.54 -6.47
C MET A 32 10.44 5.01 -6.03
N GLY A 33 11.19 4.20 -5.27
CA GLY A 33 12.55 4.49 -4.84
C GLY A 33 12.66 5.33 -3.56
N PHE A 34 11.58 5.44 -2.78
CA PHE A 34 11.63 6.05 -1.44
C PHE A 34 11.97 4.99 -0.38
N ASP A 35 13.01 5.24 0.40
CA ASP A 35 13.41 4.35 1.50
C ASP A 35 12.55 4.56 2.76
N ASP A 36 12.12 5.80 3.03
CA ASP A 36 11.19 6.15 4.10
C ASP A 36 9.87 6.71 3.53
N THR A 37 8.73 6.16 3.96
CA THR A 37 7.41 6.62 3.54
C THR A 37 7.06 8.02 4.05
N ASN A 38 7.76 8.51 5.08
CA ASN A 38 7.63 9.88 5.55
C ASN A 38 8.19 10.91 4.57
N GLU A 39 8.98 10.49 3.57
CA GLU A 39 9.46 11.35 2.49
C GLU A 39 8.38 11.65 1.45
N CYS A 40 7.38 10.77 1.31
CA CYS A 40 6.34 10.90 0.29
C CYS A 40 4.90 10.69 0.82
N PRO A 41 4.51 11.34 1.93
CA PRO A 41 3.23 11.08 2.61
C PRO A 41 2.01 11.35 1.71
N GLN A 42 2.09 12.37 0.85
CA GLN A 42 1.02 12.69 -0.10
C GLN A 42 0.91 11.61 -1.20
N LEU A 43 2.02 11.09 -1.70
CA LEU A 43 2.03 9.99 -2.67
C LEU A 43 1.41 8.72 -2.07
N CYS A 44 1.79 8.37 -0.84
CA CYS A 44 1.21 7.25 -0.09
C CYS A 44 -0.31 7.39 0.07
N LYS A 45 -0.79 8.60 0.37
CA LYS A 45 -2.22 8.90 0.46
C LYS A 45 -2.92 8.70 -0.90
N LEU A 46 -2.37 9.27 -1.97
CA LEU A 46 -2.93 9.15 -3.32
C LEU A 46 -2.99 7.70 -3.79
N ALA A 47 -1.93 6.93 -3.55
CA ALA A 47 -1.90 5.50 -3.87
C ALA A 47 -3.05 4.74 -3.20
N TYR A 48 -3.31 5.04 -1.92
CA TYR A 48 -4.40 4.41 -1.16
C TYR A 48 -5.79 4.85 -1.65
N GLU A 49 -5.96 6.15 -1.91
CA GLU A 49 -7.21 6.69 -2.46
C GLU A 49 -7.52 6.08 -3.83
N TYR A 50 -6.49 5.93 -4.68
CA TYR A 50 -6.59 5.31 -6.00
C TYR A 50 -6.94 3.83 -5.93
N LEU A 51 -6.25 3.05 -5.08
CA LEU A 51 -6.56 1.63 -4.86
C LEU A 51 -8.02 1.44 -4.40
N LYS A 52 -8.50 2.33 -3.52
CA LYS A 52 -9.89 2.30 -3.03
C LYS A 52 -10.90 2.89 -4.02
N LYS A 53 -10.44 3.40 -5.17
CA LYS A 53 -11.26 4.14 -6.16
C LYS A 53 -12.11 5.21 -5.47
N SER A 54 -11.47 5.96 -4.57
CA SER A 54 -12.13 7.02 -3.81
C SER A 54 -12.59 8.13 -4.77
N LYS A 55 -13.75 8.75 -4.47
CA LYS A 55 -14.29 9.82 -5.31
C LYS A 55 -13.29 10.98 -5.41
N GLY A 56 -13.01 11.43 -6.64
CA GLY A 56 -12.09 12.54 -6.91
C GLY A 56 -10.60 12.17 -6.80
N CYS A 57 -10.25 10.88 -6.65
CA CYS A 57 -8.83 10.50 -6.53
C CYS A 57 -8.02 10.85 -7.78
N GLU A 58 -8.56 10.67 -8.98
CA GLU A 58 -7.89 11.04 -10.24
C GLU A 58 -7.64 12.55 -10.34
N ASP A 59 -8.62 13.37 -9.97
CA ASP A 59 -8.45 14.83 -9.90
C ASP A 59 -7.36 15.22 -8.88
N ASN A 60 -7.35 14.58 -7.70
CA ASN A 60 -6.32 14.81 -6.68
C ASN A 60 -4.91 14.41 -7.16
N ILE A 61 -4.78 13.34 -7.95
CA ILE A 61 -3.51 12.92 -8.55
C ILE A 61 -3.06 13.93 -9.60
N TYR A 62 -3.99 14.45 -10.41
CA TYR A 62 -3.66 15.49 -11.38
C TYR A 62 -3.22 16.78 -10.69
N GLU A 63 -3.95 17.22 -9.66
CA GLU A 63 -3.62 18.41 -8.87
C GLU A 63 -2.24 18.31 -8.19
N TYR A 64 -1.83 17.11 -7.79
CA TYR A 64 -0.51 16.85 -7.20
C TYR A 64 0.64 17.34 -8.09
N PHE A 65 0.49 17.26 -9.41
CA PHE A 65 1.50 17.72 -10.37
C PHE A 65 1.26 19.13 -10.91
N SER A 66 0.28 19.89 -10.39
CA SER A 66 -0.15 21.19 -10.93
C SER A 66 0.95 22.25 -11.09
N LYS A 67 2.09 22.10 -10.40
CA LYS A 67 3.24 23.02 -10.47
C LYS A 67 4.39 22.53 -11.36
N GLU A 68 4.29 21.31 -11.86
CA GLU A 68 5.31 20.72 -12.72
C GLU A 68 5.15 21.16 -14.17
N ALA A 69 6.23 21.05 -14.95
CA ALA A 69 6.23 21.48 -16.35
C ALA A 69 5.29 20.66 -17.25
N GLU A 70 5.05 19.39 -16.91
CA GLU A 70 4.31 18.42 -17.73
C GLU A 70 3.28 17.64 -16.88
N PRO A 71 2.28 18.31 -16.29
CA PRO A 71 1.38 17.71 -15.30
C PRO A 71 0.57 16.54 -15.86
N GLU A 72 0.12 16.63 -17.11
CA GLU A 72 -0.63 15.58 -17.78
C GLU A 72 0.22 14.32 -18.00
N SER A 73 1.47 14.47 -18.47
CA SER A 73 2.37 13.33 -18.65
C SER A 73 2.70 12.64 -17.33
N LEU A 74 2.95 13.41 -16.28
CA LEU A 74 3.24 12.88 -14.94
C LEU A 74 2.03 12.19 -14.32
N TYR A 75 0.83 12.76 -14.50
CA TYR A 75 -0.43 12.13 -14.10
C TYR A 75 -0.58 10.75 -14.72
N VAL A 76 -0.45 10.64 -16.05
CA VAL A 76 -0.60 9.36 -16.78
C VAL A 76 0.41 8.34 -16.26
N LYS A 77 1.68 8.71 -16.14
CA LYS A 77 2.74 7.83 -15.64
C LYS A 77 2.46 7.35 -14.22
N LEU A 78 2.01 8.23 -13.34
CA LEU A 78 1.74 7.85 -11.96
C LEU A 78 0.54 6.89 -11.86
N VAL A 79 -0.51 7.12 -12.63
CA VAL A 79 -1.65 6.20 -12.70
C VAL A 79 -1.22 4.82 -13.23
N GLU A 80 -0.42 4.78 -14.29
CA GLU A 80 0.11 3.53 -14.84
C GLU A 80 0.96 2.76 -13.82
N GLU A 81 1.80 3.45 -13.06
CA GLU A 81 2.59 2.82 -12.01
C GLU A 81 1.74 2.38 -10.81
N PHE A 82 0.67 3.11 -10.47
CA PHE A 82 -0.30 2.64 -9.47
C PHE A 82 -1.00 1.35 -9.93
N ASP A 83 -1.48 1.28 -11.17
CA ASP A 83 -2.10 0.07 -11.71
C ASP A 83 -1.13 -1.12 -11.70
N ARG A 84 0.13 -0.90 -12.10
CA ARG A 84 1.18 -1.92 -12.03
C ARG A 84 1.43 -2.36 -10.58
N CYS A 85 1.54 -1.41 -9.66
CA CYS A 85 1.73 -1.71 -8.24
C CYS A 85 0.57 -2.51 -7.66
N ILE A 86 -0.69 -2.19 -7.99
CA ILE A 86 -1.88 -2.93 -7.54
C ILE A 86 -1.80 -4.38 -8.02
N LEU A 87 -1.53 -4.60 -9.31
CA LEU A 87 -1.44 -5.93 -9.90
C LEU A 87 -0.29 -6.73 -9.26
N SER A 88 0.91 -6.15 -9.17
CA SER A 88 2.06 -6.80 -8.54
C SER A 88 1.77 -7.12 -7.07
N TYR A 89 1.18 -6.18 -6.33
CA TYR A 89 0.92 -6.34 -4.91
C TYR A 89 0.09 -7.60 -4.62
N PHE A 90 -1.04 -7.78 -5.31
CA PHE A 90 -1.90 -8.94 -5.06
C PHE A 90 -1.42 -10.25 -5.71
N THR A 91 -0.64 -10.19 -6.81
CA THR A 91 -0.24 -11.40 -7.54
C THR A 91 0.88 -12.18 -6.83
N PHE A 92 1.89 -11.51 -6.26
CA PHE A 92 3.02 -12.19 -5.61
C PHE A 92 2.61 -13.05 -4.42
N HIS A 93 1.59 -12.62 -3.67
CA HIS A 93 1.09 -13.34 -2.50
C HIS A 93 -0.38 -13.70 -2.67
N TRP A 94 -0.76 -14.22 -3.84
CA TRP A 94 -2.16 -14.56 -4.16
C TRP A 94 -2.81 -15.51 -3.14
N SER A 95 -2.04 -16.45 -2.58
CA SER A 95 -2.51 -17.34 -1.49
C SER A 95 -2.92 -16.60 -0.21
N HIS A 96 -2.52 -15.33 -0.08
CA HIS A 96 -2.83 -14.43 1.02
C HIS A 96 -3.72 -13.26 0.59
N ALA A 97 -4.27 -13.26 -0.63
CA ALA A 97 -5.04 -12.12 -1.17
C ALA A 97 -6.17 -11.65 -0.23
N SER A 98 -6.86 -12.56 0.46
CA SER A 98 -7.90 -12.21 1.44
C SER A 98 -7.37 -11.36 2.61
N LEU A 99 -6.16 -11.67 3.10
CA LEU A 99 -5.46 -10.89 4.12
C LEU A 99 -5.07 -9.51 3.59
N MET A 100 -4.52 -9.46 2.38
CA MET A 100 -4.09 -8.21 1.73
C MET A 100 -5.28 -7.28 1.51
N ILE A 101 -6.39 -7.81 0.98
CA ILE A 101 -7.65 -7.07 0.81
C ILE A 101 -8.17 -6.60 2.16
N SER A 102 -8.16 -7.46 3.17
CA SER A 102 -8.60 -7.08 4.52
C SER A 102 -7.79 -5.93 5.09
N GLN A 103 -6.47 -5.91 4.87
CA GLN A 103 -5.59 -4.82 5.30
C GLN A 103 -5.93 -3.49 4.62
N VAL A 104 -6.23 -3.52 3.31
CA VAL A 104 -6.64 -2.35 2.51
C VAL A 104 -8.04 -1.85 2.87
N LEU A 105 -8.96 -2.75 3.22
CA LEU A 105 -10.33 -2.39 3.58
C LEU A 105 -10.45 -1.93 5.03
N SER A 106 -9.65 -2.49 5.94
CA SER A 106 -9.55 -1.96 7.28
C SER A 106 -8.88 -0.59 7.21
N VAL A 107 -9.66 0.48 7.37
CA VAL A 107 -9.15 1.83 7.68
C VAL A 107 -7.96 1.67 8.61
N GLU A 108 -6.82 2.31 8.32
CA GLU A 108 -5.63 2.38 9.18
C GLU A 108 -6.05 2.78 10.60
N SER A 109 -6.50 1.79 11.34
CA SER A 109 -6.80 1.89 12.74
C SER A 109 -5.81 0.91 13.32
N GLU A 110 -4.79 1.47 13.94
CA GLU A 110 -3.89 0.79 14.87
C GLU A 110 -4.66 0.21 16.08
N LYS A 111 -5.96 -0.07 15.96
CA LYS A 111 -6.90 -0.39 17.03
C LYS A 111 -7.28 -1.87 17.10
N LYS A 112 -6.69 -2.75 16.29
CA LYS A 112 -6.88 -4.20 16.49
C LYS A 112 -6.14 -4.74 17.73
N THR A 113 -5.09 -4.07 18.20
CA THR A 113 -4.40 -4.43 19.46
C THR A 113 -5.34 -4.29 20.65
N LYS A 114 -6.04 -3.16 20.79
CA LYS A 114 -6.92 -2.89 21.94
C LYS A 114 -7.98 -3.98 22.17
N LEU A 115 -8.64 -4.48 21.11
CA LEU A 115 -9.66 -5.52 21.26
C LEU A 115 -9.06 -6.87 21.67
N LYS A 116 -7.90 -7.23 21.09
CA LYS A 116 -7.18 -8.46 21.44
C LYS A 116 -6.68 -8.43 22.89
N ASP A 117 -6.14 -7.29 23.32
CA ASP A 117 -5.65 -7.08 24.69
C ASP A 117 -6.79 -7.16 25.71
N PHE A 118 -7.98 -6.63 25.38
CA PHE A 118 -9.17 -6.76 26.21
C PHE A 118 -9.62 -8.21 26.40
N ILE A 119 -9.58 -9.03 25.35
CA ILE A 119 -9.97 -10.45 25.41
C ILE A 119 -8.96 -11.24 26.25
N MET A 120 -7.66 -11.00 26.08
CA MET A 120 -6.64 -11.70 26.86
C MET A 120 -6.61 -11.30 28.34
N ALA A 121 -7.05 -10.08 28.69
CA ALA A 121 -7.18 -9.66 30.08
C ALA A 121 -8.37 -10.32 30.80
N ALA A 122 -9.26 -10.99 30.08
CA ALA A 122 -10.47 -11.63 30.63
C ALA A 122 -10.34 -13.16 30.80
N THR A 123 -9.19 -13.75 30.48
CA THR A 123 -8.86 -15.18 30.61
C THR A 123 -7.71 -15.39 31.57
#